data_AF-T0YDC1-F1
#
_entry.id   AF-T0YDC1-F1
#
_cell.length_a   1.000
_cell.length_b   1.000
_cell.length_c   1.000
_cell.angle_alpha   90.00
_cell.angle_beta   90.00
_cell.angle_gamma   90.00
#
_symmetry.space_group_name_H-M   'P 1'
#
loop_
_entity.id
_entity.type
_entity.pdbx_description
1 polymer ?
#
loop_
_entity_poly.entity_id
_entity_poly.type
_entity_poly.pdbx_seq_one_letter_code
_entity_poly.pdbx_strand_id
1 'polypeptide(L)'
;IFDIGARIIERSIELFGGMVGPFCVEGIMTEELQFKVFEISTRIVAGTSLFISGSPYSDLREPGLSMGRRISQEIHRARDAGRLSEILS
;
A
#
# COMPACT_ATOMS: atom_id res chain seq x y z
N ILE A 1 5.18 -12.92 -4.86
CA ILE A 1 5.05 -11.67 -4.07
C ILE A 1 3.60 -11.20 -4.01
N PHE A 2 2.90 -11.00 -5.14
CA PHE A 2 1.49 -10.56 -5.12
C PHE A 2 0.54 -11.45 -4.31
N ASP A 3 0.72 -12.76 -4.39
CA ASP A 3 -0.02 -13.76 -3.60
C ASP A 3 0.15 -13.57 -2.07
N ILE A 4 1.36 -13.21 -1.62
CA ILE A 4 1.60 -12.91 -0.20
C ILE A 4 0.79 -11.68 0.22
N GLY A 5 0.79 -10.63 -0.60
CA GLY A 5 -0.01 -9.42 -0.37
C GLY A 5 -1.51 -9.72 -0.33
N ALA A 6 -2.01 -10.54 -1.25
CA ALA A 6 -3.42 -10.94 -1.30
C ALA A 6 -3.85 -11.65 -0.01
N ARG A 7 -3.08 -12.64 0.46
CA ARG A 7 -3.37 -13.34 1.72
C ARG A 7 -3.37 -12.43 2.94
N ILE A 8 -2.48 -11.42 2.98
CA ILE A 8 -2.46 -10.43 4.07
C ILE A 8 -3.77 -9.63 4.07
N ILE A 9 -4.23 -9.20 2.91
CA ILE A 9 -5.48 -8.43 2.79
C ILE A 9 -6.69 -9.29 3.14
N GLU A 10 -6.79 -10.51 2.60
CA GLU A 10 -7.86 -11.46 2.94
C GLU A 10 -7.93 -11.68 4.45
N ARG A 11 -6.78 -11.94 5.08
CA ARG A 11 -6.73 -12.12 6.53
C ARG A 11 -7.09 -10.84 7.30
N SER A 12 -6.73 -9.67 6.79
CA SER A 12 -7.10 -8.37 7.38
C SER A 12 -8.59 -8.11 7.29
N ILE A 13 -9.27 -8.56 6.22
CA ILE A 13 -10.72 -8.47 6.07
C ILE A 13 -11.41 -9.31 7.14
N GLU A 14 -10.99 -10.56 7.31
CA GLU A 14 -11.57 -11.47 8.30
C GLU A 14 -11.41 -10.97 9.75
N LEU A 15 -10.26 -10.37 10.07
CA LEU A 15 -9.92 -9.98 11.44
C LEU A 15 -10.33 -8.55 11.79
N PHE A 16 -10.21 -7.62 10.84
CA PHE A 16 -10.24 -6.18 11.10
C PHE A 16 -11.16 -5.41 10.14
N GLY A 17 -11.89 -6.10 9.25
CA GLY A 17 -12.75 -5.46 8.25
C GLY A 17 -12.00 -4.89 7.04
N GLY A 18 -10.68 -5.11 6.95
CA GLY A 18 -9.86 -4.75 5.80
C GLY A 18 -8.62 -3.95 6.20
N MET A 19 -7.97 -3.35 5.20
CA MET A 19 -6.83 -2.46 5.39
C MET A 19 -7.00 -1.24 4.48
N VAL A 20 -7.06 -0.05 5.09
CA VAL A 20 -7.26 1.21 4.37
C VAL A 20 -5.90 1.89 4.17
N GLY A 21 -5.64 2.33 2.95
CA GLY A 21 -4.42 3.06 2.62
C GLY A 21 -3.21 2.16 2.35
N PRO A 22 -1.98 2.69 2.47
CA PRO A 22 -0.77 1.97 2.10
C PRO A 22 -0.32 1.00 3.20
N PHE A 23 0.30 -0.09 2.77
CA PHE A 23 1.00 -1.02 3.64
C PHE A 23 2.30 -1.50 2.99
N CYS A 24 3.20 -2.06 3.81
CA CYS A 24 4.45 -2.64 3.36
C CYS A 24 4.61 -4.06 3.92
N VAL A 25 5.13 -4.96 3.10
CA VAL A 25 5.50 -6.32 3.49
C VAL A 25 7.02 -6.38 3.49
N GLU A 26 7.60 -6.51 4.69
CA GLU A 26 9.03 -6.43 4.90
C GLU A 26 9.62 -7.84 4.98
N GLY A 27 10.61 -8.09 4.13
CA GLY A 27 11.13 -9.43 3.91
C GLY A 27 12.48 -9.45 3.22
N ILE A 28 13.04 -10.65 3.10
CA ILE A 28 14.28 -10.94 2.39
C ILE A 28 13.99 -11.88 1.21
N MET A 29 14.81 -11.78 0.16
CA MET A 29 14.83 -12.75 -0.93
C MET A 29 15.97 -13.74 -0.69
N THR A 30 15.68 -15.04 -0.61
CA THR A 30 16.71 -16.06 -0.50
C THR A 30 17.40 -16.32 -1.85
N GLU A 31 18.50 -17.07 -1.83
CA GLU A 31 19.23 -17.46 -3.04
C GLU A 31 18.38 -18.34 -3.97
N GLU A 32 17.45 -19.11 -3.41
CA GLU A 32 16.45 -19.91 -4.13
C GLU A 32 15.24 -19.09 -4.60
N LEU A 33 15.35 -17.76 -4.60
CA LEU A 33 14.31 -16.81 -5.01
C LEU A 33 13.01 -16.94 -4.19
N GLN A 34 13.13 -17.29 -2.90
CA GLN A 34 12.00 -17.31 -1.98
C GLN A 34 11.90 -15.99 -1.22
N PHE A 35 10.73 -15.36 -1.26
CA PHE A 35 10.47 -14.17 -0.46
C PHE A 35 10.01 -14.57 0.95
N LYS A 36 10.82 -14.31 1.97
CA LYS A 36 10.53 -14.59 3.39
C LYS A 36 10.18 -13.29 4.10
N VAL A 37 8.96 -13.21 4.63
CA VAL A 37 8.43 -12.05 5.36
C VAL A 37 8.78 -12.17 6.83
N PHE A 38 9.22 -11.08 7.46
CA PHE A 38 9.43 -11.00 8.90
C PHE A 38 8.56 -9.93 9.57
N GLU A 39 8.11 -8.91 8.83
CA GLU A 39 7.29 -7.82 9.37
C GLU A 39 6.26 -7.31 8.35
N ILE A 40 5.15 -6.76 8.86
CA ILE A 40 4.14 -6.06 8.08
C ILE A 40 3.91 -4.68 8.70
N SER A 41 4.09 -3.63 7.91
CA SER A 41 3.78 -2.26 8.28
C SER A 41 2.43 -1.85 7.69
N THR A 42 1.41 -1.64 8.52
CA THR A 42 0.03 -1.28 8.11
C THR A 42 -0.16 0.22 7.85
N ARG A 43 0.92 0.90 7.44
CA ARG A 43 0.95 2.34 7.17
C ARG A 43 2.04 2.67 6.16
N ILE A 44 2.15 3.96 5.81
CA ILE A 44 3.27 4.47 5.02
C ILE A 44 4.60 4.23 5.75
N VAL A 45 5.62 3.83 4.98
CA VAL A 45 6.99 3.55 5.46
C VAL A 45 8.00 4.54 4.89
N ALA A 46 9.13 4.71 5.58
CA ALA A 46 10.18 5.65 5.19
C ALA A 46 10.79 5.36 3.81
N GLY A 47 10.76 4.10 3.34
CA GLY A 47 11.22 3.74 2.00
C GLY A 47 10.48 4.46 0.86
N THR A 48 9.26 4.95 1.13
CA THR A 48 8.48 5.70 0.14
C THR A 48 9.00 7.12 -0.08
N SER A 49 9.80 7.66 0.83
CA SER A 49 10.38 9.01 0.75
C SER A 49 11.37 9.18 -0.40
N LEU A 50 11.91 8.08 -0.94
CA LEU A 50 12.79 8.11 -2.11
C LEU A 50 12.02 8.38 -3.42
N PHE A 51 10.69 8.22 -3.41
CA PHE A 51 9.83 8.23 -4.60
C PHE A 51 8.89 9.44 -4.62
N ILE A 52 9.38 10.61 -4.21
CA ILE A 52 8.60 11.87 -4.21
C ILE A 52 8.17 12.26 -5.62
N SER A 53 9.05 12.03 -6.61
CA SER A 53 8.80 12.31 -8.02
C SER A 53 8.23 11.11 -8.80
N GLY A 54 7.70 10.11 -8.10
CA GLY A 54 7.29 8.83 -8.70
C GLY A 54 8.34 7.74 -8.52
N SER A 55 8.00 6.56 -9.02
CA SER A 55 8.77 5.33 -8.96
C SER A 55 8.59 4.58 -10.29
N PRO A 56 9.52 3.67 -10.65
CA PRO A 56 9.38 2.87 -11.86
C PRO A 56 8.04 2.14 -12.00
N TYR A 57 7.40 1.81 -10.87
CA TYR A 57 6.08 1.17 -10.86
C TYR A 57 4.93 2.17 -10.95
N SER A 58 4.97 3.26 -10.19
CA SER A 58 3.88 4.24 -10.18
C SER A 58 3.75 4.96 -11.52
N ASP A 59 4.88 5.19 -12.21
CA ASP A 59 4.92 5.90 -13.48
C ASP A 59 4.24 5.13 -14.62
N LEU A 60 4.09 3.80 -14.48
CA LEU A 60 3.28 2.98 -15.39
C LEU A 60 1.78 3.32 -15.32
N ARG A 61 1.35 3.98 -14.24
CA ARG A 61 -0.06 4.35 -14.02
C ARG A 61 -0.27 5.86 -14.05
N GLU A 62 0.55 6.60 -13.34
CA GLU A 62 0.50 8.07 -13.27
C GLU A 62 1.91 8.61 -13.01
N PRO A 63 2.49 9.38 -13.96
CA PRO A 63 3.79 10.00 -13.76
C PRO A 63 3.81 10.96 -12.56
N GLY A 64 4.88 10.91 -11.76
CA GLY A 64 5.05 11.84 -10.63
C GLY A 64 4.17 11.51 -9.42
N LEU A 65 3.74 10.25 -9.29
CA LEU A 65 2.88 9.80 -8.21
C LEU A 65 3.69 9.24 -7.02
N SER A 66 3.85 10.05 -5.98
CA SER A 66 4.34 9.58 -4.67
C SER A 66 3.25 8.91 -3.84
N MET A 67 3.66 8.17 -2.79
CA MET A 67 2.69 7.58 -1.86
C MET A 67 1.88 8.63 -1.10
N GLY A 68 2.49 9.75 -0.71
CA GLY A 68 1.75 10.87 -0.09
C GLY A 68 0.72 11.47 -1.04
N ARG A 69 1.09 11.69 -2.31
CA ARG A 69 0.16 12.16 -3.35
C ARG A 69 -0.96 11.15 -3.59
N ARG A 70 -0.66 9.85 -3.59
CA ARG A 70 -1.65 8.78 -3.75
C ARG A 70 -2.68 8.76 -2.62
N ILE A 71 -2.25 8.92 -1.36
CA ILE A 71 -3.16 9.02 -0.20
C ILE A 71 -4.06 10.25 -0.36
N SER A 72 -3.47 11.41 -0.70
CA SER A 72 -4.23 12.64 -0.92
C SER A 72 -5.29 12.48 -2.01
N GLN A 73 -4.95 11.84 -3.14
CA GLN A 73 -5.91 11.54 -4.21
C GLN A 73 -7.07 10.66 -3.73
N GLU A 74 -6.82 9.67 -2.86
CA GLU A 74 -7.89 8.81 -2.35
C GLU A 74 -8.85 9.60 -1.47
N ILE A 75 -8.33 10.48 -0.61
CA ILE A 75 -9.16 11.37 0.22
C ILE A 75 -10.04 12.27 -0.64
N HIS A 76 -9.49 12.88 -1.69
CA HIS A 76 -10.25 13.72 -2.60
C HIS A 76 -11.34 12.93 -3.33
N ARG A 77 -11.02 11.74 -3.85
CA ARG A 77 -11.99 10.87 -4.54
C ARG A 77 -13.10 10.40 -3.60
N ALA A 78 -12.75 9.99 -2.38
CA ALA A 78 -13.73 9.56 -1.38
C ALA A 78 -14.66 10.72 -0.99
N ARG A 79 -14.13 11.94 -0.81
CA ARG A 79 -14.94 13.14 -0.58
C ARG A 79 -15.91 13.39 -1.73
N ASP A 80 -15.40 13.42 -2.96
CA ASP A 80 -16.19 13.75 -4.14
C ASP A 80 -17.26 12.67 -4.43
N ALA A 81 -17.01 11.42 -4.02
CA ALA A 81 -17.97 10.32 -4.08
C ALA A 81 -18.91 10.22 -2.87
N GLY A 82 -18.76 11.07 -1.84
CA GLY A 82 -19.55 10.98 -0.60
C GLY A 82 -19.23 9.75 0.26
N ARG A 83 -18.06 9.13 0.09
CA ARG A 83 -17.62 7.87 0.71
C ARG A 83 -16.46 8.07 1.72
N LEU A 84 -16.30 9.26 2.28
CA LEU A 84 -15.23 9.53 3.27
C LEU A 84 -15.30 8.60 4.49
N SER A 85 -16.50 8.21 4.90
CA SER A 85 -16.71 7.28 6.04
C SER A 85 -16.10 5.90 5.83
N GLU A 86 -15.75 5.52 4.60
CA GLU A 86 -15.13 4.22 4.32
C GLU A 86 -13.61 4.23 4.48
N ILE A 87 -12.99 5.42 4.49
CA ILE A 87 -11.54 5.58 4.60
C ILE A 87 -11.09 6.29 5.87
N LEU A 88 -12.05 6.68 6.71
CA LEU A 88 -11.85 7.30 8.01
C LEU A 88 -12.35 6.33 9.09
N SER A 89 -11.63 6.27 10.20
CA SER A 89 -11.92 5.45 11.37
C SER A 89 -11.97 6.30 12.61
#